data_AF-A0A5N6ZYX8-F1
#
_entry.id   AF-A0A5N6ZYX8-F1
#
_cell.length_a   1.000
_cell.length_b   1.000
_cell.length_c   1.000
_cell.angle_alpha   90.00
_cell.angle_beta   90.00
_cell.angle_gamma   90.00
#
_symmetry.space_group_name_H-M   'P 1'
#
loop_
_entity.id
_entity.type
_entity.pdbx_description
1 polymer ?
#
loop_
_entity_poly.entity_id
_entity_poly.type
_entity_poly.pdbx_seq_one_letter_code
_entity_poly.pdbx_strand_id
1 'polypeptide(L)'
;MDDGTKSSLSSTTSRTGRKKRPIYACLPCYSRRVKCDHLKPCTPCCLRGTPSRCDFTEDGRDEYMLQSDLIKRLKDECACLESRLAELELLGLGSS
;
A
#
# COMPACT_ATOMS: atom_id res chain seq x y z
N MET A 1 -52.11 -7.19 -0.83
CA MET A 1 -52.05 -7.03 -2.29
C MET A 1 -51.10 -5.87 -2.54
N ASP A 2 -49.90 -6.19 -3.07
CA ASP A 2 -49.02 -5.44 -4.00
C ASP A 2 -48.85 -3.91 -3.84
N ASP A 3 -47.70 -3.24 -3.94
CA ASP A 3 -46.48 -3.34 -4.75
C ASP A 3 -45.44 -2.42 -4.05
N GLY A 4 -44.16 -2.75 -3.86
CA GLY A 4 -43.16 -2.82 -4.92
C GLY A 4 -42.57 -1.44 -5.25
N THR A 5 -41.23 -1.35 -5.25
CA THR A 5 -40.46 -0.33 -6.01
C THR A 5 -40.29 1.08 -5.42
N LYS A 6 -39.07 1.34 -4.92
CA LYS A 6 -38.20 2.38 -5.50
C LYS A 6 -36.76 2.21 -5.03
N SER A 7 -36.02 1.39 -5.79
CA SER A 7 -34.58 1.49 -5.90
C SER A 7 -34.21 2.89 -6.37
N SER A 8 -33.67 3.71 -5.48
CA SER A 8 -33.01 4.96 -5.87
C SER A 8 -31.65 4.62 -6.47
N LEU A 9 -31.65 4.21 -7.73
CA LEU A 9 -30.50 4.36 -8.62
C LEU A 9 -30.26 5.85 -8.82
N SER A 10 -29.35 6.42 -8.02
CA SER A 10 -28.83 7.76 -8.28
C SER A 10 -27.87 7.69 -9.47
N SER A 11 -28.48 7.72 -10.66
CA SER A 11 -27.84 8.00 -11.94
C SER A 11 -27.33 9.44 -11.95
N THR A 12 -26.15 9.70 -11.39
CA THR A 12 -25.45 10.97 -11.60
C THR A 12 -24.58 10.87 -12.84
N THR A 13 -25.16 11.27 -13.96
CA THR A 13 -24.58 12.10 -15.03
C THR A 13 -23.05 12.09 -15.12
N SER A 14 -22.55 11.46 -16.19
CA SER A 14 -21.20 11.57 -16.72
C SER A 14 -20.89 13.03 -17.09
N ARG A 15 -20.21 13.73 -16.18
CA ARG A 15 -19.62 15.06 -16.47
C ARG A 15 -18.30 14.86 -17.21
N THR A 16 -18.30 15.23 -18.48
CA THR A 16 -17.10 15.35 -19.31
C THR A 16 -16.06 16.29 -18.68
N GLY A 17 -14.84 15.77 -18.51
CA GLY A 17 -13.61 16.51 -18.81
C GLY A 17 -13.16 17.61 -17.84
N ARG A 18 -12.99 17.33 -16.54
CA ARG A 18 -11.90 17.96 -15.78
C ARG A 18 -10.99 16.85 -15.29
N LYS A 19 -9.79 16.74 -15.87
CA LYS A 19 -8.73 15.85 -15.34
C LYS A 19 -8.50 16.28 -13.90
N LYS A 20 -9.08 15.54 -12.94
CA LYS A 20 -8.86 15.79 -11.52
C LYS A 20 -7.37 15.61 -11.27
N ARG A 21 -6.77 16.49 -10.47
CA ARG A 21 -5.36 16.34 -10.11
C ARG A 21 -5.18 14.97 -9.44
N PRO A 22 -4.11 14.23 -9.79
CA PRO A 22 -3.84 12.94 -9.18
C PRO A 22 -3.71 13.08 -7.66
N ILE A 23 -4.21 12.08 -6.94
CA ILE A 23 -4.18 12.04 -5.48
C ILE A 23 -3.11 11.01 -5.07
N TYR A 24 -1.99 11.50 -4.56
CA TYR A 24 -0.88 10.63 -4.11
C TYR A 24 -1.03 10.16 -2.66
N ALA A 25 -1.76 10.91 -1.83
CA ALA A 25 -2.08 10.48 -0.47
C ALA A 25 -3.12 9.34 -0.48
N CYS A 26 -3.06 8.45 0.51
CA CYS A 26 -4.13 7.46 0.68
C CYS A 26 -5.49 8.14 0.94
N LEU A 27 -6.58 7.49 0.52
CA LEU A 27 -7.94 8.01 0.59
C LEU A 27 -8.33 8.46 2.01
N PRO A 28 -8.03 7.72 3.10
CA PRO A 28 -8.30 8.20 4.46
C PRO A 28 -7.50 9.45 4.84
N CYS A 29 -6.22 9.53 4.48
CA CYS A 29 -5.39 10.70 4.79
C CYS A 29 -5.80 11.93 3.98
N TYR A 30 -6.15 11.73 2.71
CA TYR A 30 -6.71 12.76 1.84
C TYR A 30 -8.02 13.32 2.41
N SER A 31 -8.95 12.43 2.80
CA SER A 31 -10.24 12.82 3.42
C SER A 31 -10.05 13.59 4.73
N ARG A 32 -9.09 13.15 5.58
CA ARG A 32 -8.76 13.80 6.86
C ARG A 32 -7.89 15.05 6.72
N ARG A 33 -7.39 15.35 5.52
CA ARG A 33 -6.46 16.46 5.23
C ARG A 33 -5.19 16.43 6.09
N VAL A 34 -4.65 15.24 6.32
CA VAL A 34 -3.38 15.03 7.06
C VAL A 34 -2.27 14.60 6.11
N LYS A 35 -1.01 14.82 6.51
CA LYS A 35 0.16 14.34 5.75
C LYS A 35 0.17 12.81 5.71
N CYS A 36 0.27 12.25 4.50
CA CYS A 36 0.48 10.83 4.27
C CYS A 36 1.97 10.60 4.00
N ASP A 37 2.51 9.48 4.48
CA ASP A 37 3.89 9.04 4.20
C ASP A 37 3.98 8.15 2.95
N HIS A 38 2.86 7.97 2.23
CA HIS A 38 2.75 7.20 0.99
C HIS A 38 3.22 5.74 1.10
N LEU A 39 3.27 5.19 2.31
CA LEU A 39 3.44 3.75 2.53
C LEU A 39 2.07 3.05 2.50
N LYS A 40 2.03 1.75 2.18
CA LYS A 40 0.81 0.94 2.33
C LYS A 40 1.04 -0.24 3.29
N PRO A 41 0.30 -0.30 4.42
CA PRO A 41 -0.52 0.77 4.99
C PRO A 41 0.35 1.95 5.48
N CYS A 42 -0.16 3.18 5.34
CA CYS A 42 0.56 4.39 5.76
C CYS A 42 0.64 4.47 7.29
N THR A 43 1.72 5.04 7.85
CA THR A 43 1.91 5.16 9.30
C THR A 43 0.72 5.85 9.98
N PRO A 44 0.14 6.95 9.45
CA PRO A 44 -1.04 7.57 10.06
C PRO A 44 -2.27 6.65 10.13
N CYS A 45 -2.46 5.73 9.16
CA CYS A 45 -3.55 4.76 9.21
C CYS A 45 -3.27 3.63 10.20
N CYS A 46 -2.01 3.21 10.33
CA CYS A 46 -1.58 2.26 11.36
C CYS A 46 -1.80 2.80 12.76
N LEU A 47 -1.34 4.03 13.04
CA LEU A 47 -1.51 4.69 14.34
C LEU A 47 -2.98 4.89 14.74
N ARG A 48 -3.87 4.99 13.76
CA ARG A 48 -5.32 5.13 13.99
C ARG A 48 -6.04 3.79 14.11
N GLY A 49 -5.34 2.65 14.01
CA GLY A 49 -5.94 1.32 14.09
C GLY A 49 -6.79 0.95 12.87
N THR A 50 -6.61 1.63 11.72
CA THR A 50 -7.36 1.33 10.49
C THR A 50 -6.44 1.05 9.29
N PRO A 51 -5.46 0.12 9.39
CA PRO A 51 -4.56 -0.19 8.27
C PRO A 51 -5.29 -0.85 7.08
N SER A 52 -6.33 -1.65 7.35
CA SER A 52 -7.14 -2.33 6.33
C SER A 52 -7.95 -1.39 5.44
N ARG A 53 -8.16 -0.14 5.86
CA ARG A 53 -8.85 0.91 5.09
C ARG A 53 -7.88 1.82 4.34
N CYS A 54 -6.57 1.56 4.40
CA CYS A 54 -5.55 2.40 3.80
C CYS A 54 -5.39 2.10 2.31
N ASP A 55 -6.25 2.72 1.49
CA ASP A 55 -6.23 2.55 0.04
C ASP A 55 -5.81 3.80 -0.72
N PHE A 56 -5.22 3.59 -1.89
CA PHE A 56 -4.75 4.63 -2.80
C PHE A 56 -5.50 4.54 -4.14
N THR A 57 -5.67 5.67 -4.82
CA THR A 57 -6.14 5.70 -6.22
C THR A 57 -5.11 5.06 -7.15
N GLU A 58 -5.49 4.76 -8.39
CA GLU A 58 -4.56 4.21 -9.40
C GLU A 58 -3.27 5.02 -9.50
N ASP A 59 -3.39 6.34 -9.64
CA ASP A 59 -2.25 7.27 -9.71
C ASP A 59 -1.30 7.19 -8.49
N GLY A 60 -1.82 6.78 -7.32
CA GLY A 60 -1.03 6.64 -6.08
C GLY A 60 -0.57 5.21 -5.81
N ARG A 61 -1.03 4.21 -6.58
CA ARG A 61 -0.65 2.80 -6.41
C ARG A 61 0.66 2.45 -7.11
N ASP A 62 0.99 3.13 -8.20
CA ASP A 62 2.22 2.87 -8.97
C ASP A 62 3.48 3.03 -8.11
N GLU A 63 3.49 3.99 -7.19
CA GLU A 63 4.59 4.20 -6.23
C GLU A 63 4.74 3.04 -5.22
N TYR A 64 3.63 2.41 -4.81
CA TYR A 64 3.65 1.27 -3.88
C TYR A 64 4.15 -0.02 -4.53
N MET A 65 3.82 -0.27 -5.80
CA MET A 65 4.33 -1.45 -6.52
C MET A 65 5.87 -1.46 -6.53
N LEU A 66 6.48 -0.29 -6.72
CA LEU A 66 7.94 -0.13 -6.65
C LEU A 66 8.51 -0.42 -5.25
N GLN A 67 7.80 -0.03 -4.19
CA GLN A 67 8.20 -0.34 -2.81
C GLN A 67 8.16 -1.84 -2.53
N SER A 68 7.11 -2.54 -2.99
CA SER A 68 7.04 -4.00 -2.79
C SER A 68 8.19 -4.74 -3.49
N ASP A 69 8.58 -4.31 -4.68
CA ASP A 69 9.71 -4.90 -5.40
C ASP A 69 11.04 -4.65 -4.68
N LEU A 70 11.23 -3.43 -4.15
CA LEU A 70 12.41 -3.10 -3.35
C LEU A 70 12.48 -3.94 -2.07
N ILE A 71 11.36 -4.05 -1.33
CA ILE A 71 11.29 -4.88 -0.11
C ILE A 71 11.61 -6.34 -0.43
N LYS A 72 11.11 -6.87 -1.55
CA LYS A 72 11.40 -8.23 -1.99
C LYS A 72 12.90 -8.41 -2.23
N ARG A 73 13.52 -7.54 -3.03
CA ARG A 73 14.97 -7.60 -3.29
C ARG A 73 15.79 -7.53 -2.02
N LEU A 74 15.45 -6.63 -1.11
CA LEU A 74 16.15 -6.50 0.18
C LEU A 74 16.05 -7.78 1.02
N LYS A 75 14.87 -8.42 1.06
CA LYS A 75 14.70 -9.70 1.75
C LYS A 75 15.52 -10.82 1.13
N ASP A 76 15.56 -10.90 -0.19
CA ASP A 76 16.35 -11.89 -0.91
C ASP A 76 17.85 -11.69 -0.66
N GLU A 77 18.32 -10.44 -0.64
CA GLU A 77 19.70 -10.08 -0.29
C GLU A 77 20.04 -10.45 1.17
N CYS A 78 19.18 -10.11 2.13
CA CYS A 78 19.36 -10.49 3.52
C CYS A 78 19.49 -12.02 3.67
N ALA A 79 18.59 -12.79 3.05
CA ALA A 79 18.65 -14.25 3.12
C ALA A 79 19.94 -14.83 2.52
N CYS A 80 20.42 -14.25 1.42
CA CYS A 80 21.70 -14.62 0.80
C CYS A 80 22.89 -14.32 1.72
N LEU A 81 22.91 -13.12 2.31
CA LEU A 81 23.98 -12.72 3.23
C LEU A 81 23.99 -13.57 4.50
N GLU A 82 22.83 -13.85 5.09
CA GLU A 82 22.67 -14.73 6.25
C GLU A 82 23.16 -16.14 5.96
N SER A 83 22.85 -16.70 4.78
CA SER A 83 23.34 -18.02 4.36
C SER A 83 24.86 -18.06 4.24
N ARG A 84 25.46 -17.01 3.66
CA ARG A 84 26.92 -16.90 3.52
C ARG A 84 27.63 -16.74 4.86
N LEU A 85 27.03 -15.98 5.78
CA LEU A 85 27.56 -15.84 7.14
C LEU A 85 27.54 -17.19 7.86
N ALA A 86 26.42 -17.93 7.78
CA ALA A 86 26.33 -19.25 8.39
C ALA A 86 27.37 -20.24 7.81
N GLU A 87 27.60 -20.22 6.50
CA GLU A 87 28.65 -21.03 5.86
C GLU A 87 30.05 -20.69 6.40
N LEU A 88 30.38 -19.40 6.50
CA LEU A 88 31.67 -18.96 7.03
C LEU A 88 31.85 -19.29 8.51
N GLU A 89 30.79 -19.17 9.31
CA GLU A 89 30.80 -19.54 10.74
C GLU A 89 31.06 -21.05 10.92
N LEU A 90 30.46 -21.89 10.07
CA LEU A 90 30.72 -23.34 10.07
C LEU A 90 32.16 -23.67 9.68
N LEU A 91 32.74 -22.97 8.70
CA LEU A 91 34.13 -23.14 8.30
C LEU A 91 35.11 -22.65 9.38
N GLY A 92 34.78 -21.55 10.07
CA GLY A 92 35.57 -21.00 11.17
C GLY A 92 35.62 -21.91 12.40
N LEU A 93 34.53 -22.62 12.71
CA LEU A 93 34.45 -23.58 13.81
C LEU A 93 35.21 -24.89 13.55
N GLY A 94 35.56 -25.20 12.30
CA GLY A 94 36.41 -26.33 11.95
C GLY A 94 37.92 -26.06 12.04
N SER A 95 38.32 -24.84 12.39
CA SER A 95 39.72 -24.38 12.35
C SER A 95 40.33 -24.14 13.75
N SER A 96 39.62 -24.47 14.84
CA SER A 96 40.02 -24.26 16.23
C SER A 96 40.38 -25.56 16.94
#